data_AF-A0A7J4P3K4-F1
#
_entry.id   AF-A0A7J4P3K4-F1
#
_cell.length_a   1.000
_cell.length_b   1.000
_cell.length_c   1.000
_cell.angle_alpha   90.00
_cell.angle_beta   90.00
_cell.angle_gamma   90.00
#
_symmetry.space_group_name_H-M   'P 1'
#
loop_
_entity.id
_entity.type
_entity.pdbx_description
1 polymer ?
#
loop_
_entity_poly.entity_id
_entity_poly.type
_entity_poly.pdbx_seq_one_letter_code
_entity_poly.pdbx_strand_id
1 'polypeptide(L)' 'MQKPQGLSYEEIRKTILEKIPAEVGITRIEFEGPRLAIYTQKPETLIEQSHIVGEIAGIIKKRIVVRS' A
#
# COMPACT_ATOMS: atom_id res chain seq x y z
N MET A 1 12.70 -19.56 -16.11
CA MET A 1 12.39 -18.89 -14.82
C MET A 1 10.94 -18.45 -14.89
N GLN A 2 10.04 -19.19 -14.24
CA GLN A 2 8.61 -18.90 -14.28
C GLN A 2 8.36 -17.62 -13.47
N LYS A 3 8.05 -16.51 -14.15
CA LYS A 3 7.54 -15.31 -13.47
C LYS A 3 6.17 -15.68 -12.89
N PRO A 4 5.95 -15.65 -11.58
CA PRO A 4 4.61 -15.82 -11.06
C PRO A 4 3.77 -14.65 -11.56
N GLN A 5 2.60 -14.98 -12.09
CA GLN A 5 1.58 -14.06 -12.57
C GLN A 5 1.03 -13.25 -11.37
N GLY A 6 1.76 -12.21 -10.95
CA GLY A 6 1.40 -11.32 -9.84
C GLY A 6 2.57 -10.43 -9.43
N LEU A 7 2.30 -9.16 -9.12
CA LEU A 7 3.33 -8.24 -8.59
C LEU A 7 4.00 -8.86 -7.36
N SER A 8 5.33 -8.89 -7.36
CA SER A 8 6.10 -9.43 -6.24
C SER A 8 5.94 -8.55 -5.00
N TYR A 9 6.14 -9.10 -3.79
CA TYR A 9 6.06 -8.34 -2.53
C TYR A 9 6.95 -7.08 -2.56
N GLU A 10 8.14 -7.21 -3.13
CA GLU A 10 9.10 -6.10 -3.26
C GLU A 10 8.59 -5.01 -4.19
N GLU A 11 7.94 -5.37 -5.31
CA GLU A 11 7.36 -4.39 -6.24
C GLU A 11 6.19 -3.65 -5.58
N ILE A 12 5.32 -4.37 -4.88
CA ILE A 12 4.21 -3.79 -4.11
C ILE A 12 4.75 -2.78 -3.11
N ARG A 13 5.75 -3.17 -2.31
CA ARG A 13 6.36 -2.29 -1.32
C ARG A 13 7.00 -1.07 -1.96
N LYS A 14 7.69 -1.24 -3.09
CA LYS A 14 8.31 -0.14 -3.83
C LYS A 14 7.27 0.83 -4.37
N THR A 15 6.22 0.33 -5.03
CA THR A 15 5.12 1.17 -5.53
C THR A 15 4.43 1.93 -4.40
N ILE A 16 4.23 1.30 -3.25
CA ILE A 16 3.66 1.95 -2.07
C ILE A 16 4.58 3.05 -1.57
N LEU A 17 5.90 2.82 -1.45
CA LEU A 17 6.85 3.82 -1.00
C LEU A 17 7.09 4.95 -2.01
N GLU A 18 6.97 4.68 -3.31
CA GLU A 18 7.09 5.69 -4.37
C GLU A 18 5.85 6.58 -4.45
N LYS A 19 4.66 6.02 -4.22
CA LYS A 19 3.40 6.77 -4.30
C LYS A 19 2.99 7.41 -2.97
N ILE A 20 3.17 6.70 -1.86
CA ILE A 20 2.85 7.23 -0.53
C ILE A 20 4.04 8.04 -0.03
N PRO A 21 3.86 9.35 0.23
CA PRO A 21 4.95 10.16 0.71
C PRO A 21 5.38 9.76 2.13
N ALA A 22 6.67 9.94 2.40
CA ALA A 22 7.28 9.56 3.68
C ALA A 22 6.66 10.28 4.90
N GLU A 23 5.97 11.40 4.67
CA GLU A 23 5.26 12.18 5.70
C GLU A 23 4.16 11.38 6.41
N VAL A 24 3.57 10.39 5.73
CA VAL A 24 2.57 9.46 6.26
C VAL A 24 3.14 8.59 7.40
N GLY A 25 4.45 8.33 7.40
CA GLY A 25 5.09 7.52 8.43
C GLY A 25 4.54 6.09 8.47
N ILE A 26 4.61 5.37 7.35
CA ILE A 26 4.27 3.94 7.28
C ILE A 26 5.18 3.17 8.24
N THR A 27 4.59 2.50 9.22
CA THR A 27 5.31 1.67 10.19
C THR A 27 5.37 0.22 9.77
N ARG A 28 4.31 -0.27 9.12
CA ARG A 28 4.18 -1.69 8.79
C ARG A 28 3.25 -1.89 7.60
N ILE A 29 3.56 -2.92 6.81
CA ILE A 29 2.73 -3.37 5.69
C ILE A 29 2.54 -4.88 5.89
N GLU A 30 1.29 -5.30 5.99
CA GLU A 30 0.88 -6.68 6.26
C GLU A 30 -0.12 -7.15 5.22
N PHE A 31 -0.04 -8.42 4.85
CA PHE A 31 -0.95 -9.04 3.89
C PHE A 31 -2.03 -9.82 4.64
N GLU A 32 -3.17 -9.19 4.86
CA GLU A 32 -4.35 -9.80 5.48
C GLU A 32 -5.22 -10.50 4.41
N GLY A 33 -4.72 -11.61 3.88
CA GLY A 33 -5.40 -12.44 2.88
C GLY A 33 -5.67 -11.69 1.57
N PRO A 34 -6.93 -11.37 1.21
CA PRO A 34 -7.25 -10.58 0.02
C PRO A 34 -6.96 -9.08 0.19
N ARG A 35 -6.64 -8.63 1.41
CA ARG A 35 -6.43 -7.22 1.75
C ARG A 35 -4.97 -6.95 2.08
N LEU A 36 -4.54 -5.72 1.83
CA LEU A 36 -3.24 -5.20 2.23
C LEU A 36 -3.45 -4.19 3.36
N ALA A 37 -3.01 -4.51 4.57
CA ALA A 37 -3.07 -3.63 5.71
C ALA A 37 -1.80 -2.75 5.75
N ILE A 38 -1.99 -1.44 5.69
CA ILE A 38 -0.92 -0.45 5.85
C ILE A 38 -1.13 0.23 7.19
N TYR A 39 -0.16 0.05 8.09
CA TYR A 39 -0.10 0.71 9.39
C TYR A 39 0.67 2.02 9.23
N THR A 40 0.03 3.11 9.64
CA THR A 40 0.56 4.48 9.55
C THR A 40 0.37 5.17 10.88
N GLN A 41 1.39 5.94 11.30
CA GLN A 41 1.29 6.79 12.48
C GLN A 41 0.42 8.03 12.26
N LYS A 42 0.20 8.43 11.01
CA LYS A 42 -0.51 9.66 10.64
C LYS A 42 -1.62 9.37 9.62
N PRO A 43 -2.72 8.72 10.03
CA PRO A 43 -3.83 8.43 9.13
C PRO A 43 -4.45 9.69 8.51
N GLU A 44 -4.34 10.84 9.17
CA GLU A 44 -4.75 12.17 8.69
C GLU A 44 -4.18 12.53 7.31
N THR A 45 -2.87 12.35 7.11
CA THR A 45 -2.21 12.60 5.82
C THR A 45 -2.75 11.69 4.72
N LEU A 46 -3.13 10.47 5.07
CA LEU A 46 -3.70 9.52 4.12
C LEU A 46 -5.15 9.82 3.75
N ILE A 47 -5.89 10.51 4.62
CA ILE A 47 -7.25 11.00 4.32
C ILE A 47 -7.15 12.12 3.27
N GLU A 48 -6.24 13.08 3.46
CA GLU A 48 -5.95 14.12 2.47
C GLU A 48 -5.48 13.51 1.13
N GLN A 49 -4.75 12.41 1.22
CA GLN A 49 -4.20 11.69 0.07
C GLN A 49 -4.98 10.42 -0.30
N SER A 50 -6.28 10.40 -0.01
CA SER A 50 -7.14 9.22 -0.27
C SER A 50 -7.13 8.76 -1.73
N HIS A 51 -6.87 9.66 -2.68
CA HIS A 51 -6.69 9.33 -4.10
C HIS A 51 -5.51 8.38 -4.34
N ILE A 52 -4.39 8.57 -3.62
CA ILE A 52 -3.17 7.77 -3.77
C ILE A 52 -3.46 6.31 -3.42
N VAL A 53 -4.20 6.09 -2.33
CA VAL A 53 -4.59 4.74 -1.88
C VAL A 53 -5.44 4.04 -2.94
N GLY A 54 -6.39 4.76 -3.55
CA GLY A 54 -7.23 4.23 -4.63
C GLY A 54 -6.42 3.85 -5.87
N GLU A 55 -5.47 4.68 -6.27
CA GLU A 55 -4.57 4.38 -7.39
C GLU A 55 -3.70 3.16 -7.13
N ILE A 56 -3.06 3.07 -5.95
CA ILE A 56 -2.23 1.92 -5.59
C ILE A 56 -3.09 0.66 -5.56
N ALA A 57 -4.30 0.71 -5.01
CA ALA A 57 -5.23 -0.42 -5.00
C ALA A 57 -5.58 -0.89 -6.42
N GLY A 58 -5.72 0.04 -7.38
CA GLY A 58 -5.93 -0.26 -8.79
C GLY A 58 -4.72 -0.92 -9.47
N ILE A 59 -3.51 -0.45 -9.16
CA ILE A 59 -2.25 -0.99 -9.70
C ILE A 59 -2.00 -2.40 -9.16
N ILE A 60 -2.10 -2.57 -7.85
CA ILE A 60 -1.83 -3.84 -7.16
C ILE A 60 -2.98 -4.84 -7.38
N LYS A 61 -4.17 -4.35 -7.76
CA LYS A 61 -5.42 -5.12 -7.86
C LYS A 61 -5.74 -5.85 -6.53
N LYS A 62 -5.36 -5.25 -5.40
CA LYS A 62 -5.66 -5.71 -4.04
C LYS A 62 -6.34 -4.59 -3.27
N ARG A 63 -7.23 -4.97 -2.36
CA ARG A 63 -7.93 -4.00 -1.51
C ARG A 63 -6.98 -3.52 -0.41
N ILE A 64 -6.64 -2.23 -0.42
CA ILE A 64 -5.80 -1.63 0.60
C ILE A 64 -6.68 -1.18 1.77
N VAL A 65 -6.21 -1.43 2.99
CA VAL A 65 -6.84 -1.03 4.24
C VAL A 65 -5.80 -0.27 5.04
N VAL A 66 -6.21 0.88 5.55
CA VAL A 66 -5.37 1.77 6.33
C VAL A 66 -5.72 1.57 7.79
N ARG A 67 -4.70 1.36 8.61
CA ARG A 67 -4.83 1.17 10.05
C ARG A 67 -3.90 2.14 10.77
N SER A 68 -4.31 2.55 11.96
CA SER A 68 -3.50 3.31 12.92
C SER A 68 -2.63 2.37 13.74
#